data_AF-A0A2M8H558-F1
#
_entry.id   AF-A0A2M8H558-F1
#
_cell.length_a   1.000
_cell.length_b   1.000
_cell.length_c   1.000
_cell.angle_alpha   90.00
_cell.angle_beta   90.00
_cell.angle_gamma   90.00
#
_symmetry.space_group_name_H-M   'P 1'
#
loop_
_entity.id
_entity.type
_entity.pdbx_description
1 polymer ?
#
loop_
_entity_poly.entity_id
_entity_poly.type
_entity_poly.pdbx_seq_one_letter_code
_entity_poly.pdbx_strand_id
1 'polypeptide(L)'
;MNIKVSLPPMVPNQLHPQTEAAQTDNRRAELVPQLRQSEAANAESGAASQKDSTRSSPHNPNSQPQSARDNVQTGNPAALPQRFVEATDEEGKRRQQQESGQQEQQKQQRQVEVLVEWDLEVRKHEQAHQAAGGEHAGSPTYEYAYGPDGKRYASGGEVAIDIGVIHGDPAATLAKMQQVRAAALAPVEPSSQDLSVARSATVKEAQARKELMAAEPEGQSTPLGLYIDKRNQVIAHHYQQASRPAPRQSFGLDI
;
A
#
# COMPACT_ATOMS: atom_id res chain seq x y z
N MET A 1 65.51 -16.74 15.43
CA MET A 1 64.54 -16.16 16.38
C MET A 1 63.15 -16.59 15.93
N ASN A 2 62.41 -17.30 16.79
CA ASN A 2 61.07 -17.80 16.53
C ASN A 2 60.03 -16.79 17.03
N ILE A 3 59.15 -16.24 16.19
CA ILE A 3 57.91 -15.60 16.68
C ILE A 3 56.74 -15.80 15.71
N LYS A 4 55.88 -16.75 16.12
CA LYS A 4 54.40 -16.85 16.09
C LYS A 4 53.60 -16.23 14.93
N VAL A 5 52.93 -17.14 14.21
CA VAL A 5 51.76 -16.91 13.34
C VAL A 5 50.53 -16.63 14.22
N SER A 6 49.77 -15.58 13.90
CA SER A 6 48.43 -15.33 14.45
C SER A 6 47.54 -14.76 13.34
N LEU A 7 46.39 -15.39 13.14
CA LEU A 7 45.23 -14.94 12.33
C LEU A 7 43.98 -15.19 13.20
N PRO A 8 42.82 -14.54 12.98
CA PRO A 8 42.51 -13.15 12.59
C PRO A 8 41.52 -12.51 13.60
N PRO A 9 40.86 -11.37 13.30
CA PRO A 9 39.43 -11.52 12.97
C PRO A 9 38.99 -10.77 11.72
N MET A 10 37.96 -11.35 11.10
CA MET A 10 37.27 -10.93 9.88
C MET A 10 36.82 -9.45 9.91
N VAL A 11 37.11 -8.75 8.83
CA VAL A 11 36.38 -7.54 8.43
C VAL A 11 35.20 -8.01 7.57
N PRO A 12 33.93 -7.86 7.99
CA PRO A 12 32.82 -7.99 7.06
C PRO A 12 32.85 -6.79 6.12
N ASN A 13 33.18 -7.07 4.86
CA ASN A 13 33.11 -6.15 3.73
C ASN A 13 31.67 -5.66 3.58
N GLN A 14 31.41 -4.43 4.03
CA GLN A 14 30.19 -3.71 3.70
C GLN A 14 30.18 -3.38 2.21
N LEU A 15 28.96 -3.28 1.66
CA LEU A 15 28.60 -2.79 0.32
C LEU A 15 28.68 -3.82 -0.82
N HIS A 16 27.62 -4.63 -0.99
CA HIS A 16 26.99 -4.91 -2.30
C HIS A 16 25.51 -5.33 -2.10
N PRO A 17 24.52 -4.43 -2.26
CA PRO A 17 23.08 -4.76 -2.09
C PRO A 17 22.48 -5.62 -3.23
N GLN A 18 23.22 -5.85 -4.32
CA GLN A 18 22.68 -6.48 -5.52
C GLN A 18 22.63 -8.02 -5.47
N THR A 19 23.35 -8.66 -4.54
CA THR A 19 23.41 -10.13 -4.46
C THR A 19 22.44 -10.75 -3.45
N GLU A 20 21.87 -9.95 -2.54
CA GLU A 20 20.96 -10.45 -1.50
C GLU A 20 19.52 -10.63 -2.04
N ALA A 21 19.05 -9.73 -2.91
CA ALA A 21 17.69 -9.77 -3.48
C ALA A 21 17.43 -11.03 -4.33
N ALA A 22 18.45 -11.53 -5.04
CA ALA A 22 18.32 -12.72 -5.88
C ALA A 22 18.21 -14.03 -5.07
N GLN A 23 18.72 -14.07 -3.83
CA GLN A 23 18.64 -15.27 -2.98
C GLN A 23 17.30 -15.35 -2.24
N THR A 24 16.69 -14.22 -1.88
CA THR A 24 15.37 -14.20 -1.21
C THR A 24 14.21 -14.61 -2.12
N ASP A 25 14.34 -14.36 -3.44
CA ASP A 25 13.26 -14.62 -4.39
C ASP A 25 13.12 -16.12 -4.70
N ASN A 26 14.24 -16.83 -4.89
CA ASN A 26 14.24 -18.29 -5.06
C ASN A 26 13.66 -19.04 -3.85
N ARG A 27 13.73 -18.47 -2.65
CA ARG A 27 13.20 -19.10 -1.43
C ARG A 27 11.69 -18.93 -1.26
N ARG A 28 11.08 -17.98 -1.98
CA ARG A 28 9.63 -17.71 -1.93
C ARG A 28 8.81 -18.48 -2.96
N ALA A 29 9.46 -19.11 -3.95
CA ALA A 29 8.78 -19.84 -5.02
C ALA A 29 8.41 -21.31 -4.67
N GLU A 30 8.87 -21.88 -3.56
CA GLU A 30 8.60 -23.29 -3.20
C GLU A 30 7.48 -23.46 -2.17
N LEU A 31 6.28 -22.92 -2.45
CA LEU A 31 5.09 -23.23 -1.64
C LEU A 31 3.86 -23.47 -2.52
N VAL A 32 3.97 -24.45 -3.42
CA VAL A 32 2.83 -25.03 -4.13
C VAL A 32 2.41 -26.33 -3.42
N PRO A 33 1.18 -26.45 -2.91
CA PRO A 33 0.71 -27.70 -2.32
C PRO A 33 0.47 -28.75 -3.41
N GLN A 34 1.05 -29.95 -3.25
CA GLN A 34 0.81 -31.08 -4.13
C GLN A 34 -0.64 -31.58 -4.00
N LEU A 35 -1.34 -31.63 -5.13
CA LEU A 35 -2.64 -32.29 -5.26
C LEU A 35 -2.46 -33.82 -5.15
N ARG A 36 -3.27 -34.45 -4.29
CA ARG A 36 -3.30 -35.91 -4.09
C ARG A 36 -3.73 -36.62 -5.38
N GLN A 37 -3.00 -37.68 -5.67
CA GLN A 37 -3.28 -38.68 -6.70
C GLN A 37 -4.60 -39.42 -6.38
N SER A 38 -5.44 -39.60 -7.41
CA SER A 38 -6.39 -40.71 -7.49
C SER A 38 -6.21 -41.40 -8.84
N GLU A 39 -6.13 -42.71 -8.77
CA GLU A 39 -5.85 -43.66 -9.85
C GLU A 39 -7.03 -43.77 -10.83
N ALA A 40 -6.77 -43.81 -12.14
CA ALA A 40 -7.38 -44.75 -13.10
C ALA A 40 -6.96 -44.48 -14.56
N ALA A 41 -6.19 -45.43 -15.08
CA ALA A 41 -6.35 -46.10 -16.39
C ALA A 41 -6.45 -45.33 -17.73
N ASN A 42 -5.57 -45.78 -18.63
CA ASN A 42 -5.72 -46.01 -20.07
C ASN A 42 -5.28 -44.94 -21.10
N ALA A 43 -4.20 -45.34 -21.81
CA ALA A 43 -4.06 -45.42 -23.26
C ALA A 43 -3.54 -44.20 -24.05
N GLU A 44 -2.35 -44.44 -24.62
CA GLU A 44 -1.95 -44.21 -26.02
C GLU A 44 -1.37 -42.85 -26.47
N SER A 45 -0.05 -42.94 -26.73
CA SER A 45 0.58 -42.77 -28.05
C SER A 45 0.97 -41.36 -28.55
N GLY A 46 2.25 -41.27 -28.95
CA GLY A 46 2.84 -40.19 -29.76
C GLY A 46 4.04 -39.55 -29.05
N ALA A 47 5.24 -40.14 -29.05
CA ALA A 47 6.26 -40.01 -30.12
C ALA A 47 6.59 -38.54 -30.46
N ALA A 48 7.83 -38.08 -30.57
CA ALA A 48 9.16 -38.57 -30.26
C ALA A 48 10.12 -37.37 -30.45
N SER A 49 11.27 -37.41 -29.78
CA SER A 49 12.54 -36.72 -30.11
C SER A 49 12.58 -35.19 -30.08
N GLN A 50 13.38 -34.60 -29.15
CA GLN A 50 14.84 -34.40 -29.25
C GLN A 50 15.20 -33.46 -30.42
N LYS A 51 16.07 -32.46 -30.32
CA LYS A 51 17.07 -32.01 -29.35
C LYS A 51 17.46 -30.59 -29.84
N ASP A 52 17.88 -29.68 -28.95
CA ASP A 52 19.28 -29.18 -28.84
C ASP A 52 19.79 -28.52 -30.14
N SER A 53 20.34 -27.30 -30.23
CA SER A 53 21.10 -26.51 -29.27
C SER A 53 21.37 -25.12 -29.89
N THR A 54 21.38 -24.09 -29.05
CA THR A 54 22.35 -22.96 -29.02
C THR A 54 22.61 -22.02 -30.22
N ARG A 55 22.48 -20.72 -29.89
CA ARG A 55 23.51 -19.64 -29.91
C ARG A 55 23.42 -18.51 -30.97
N SER A 56 23.34 -17.30 -30.39
CA SER A 56 24.07 -16.05 -30.70
C SER A 56 23.71 -15.19 -31.93
N SER A 57 23.03 -14.07 -31.61
CA SER A 57 23.51 -12.66 -31.75
C SER A 57 23.62 -12.00 -33.15
N PRO A 58 23.62 -10.64 -33.20
CA PRO A 58 22.80 -9.87 -34.14
C PRO A 58 23.59 -9.03 -35.17
N HIS A 59 22.81 -8.33 -36.01
CA HIS A 59 23.10 -7.02 -36.65
C HIS A 59 24.02 -7.01 -37.89
N ASN A 60 23.54 -6.37 -38.97
CA ASN A 60 24.04 -5.11 -39.57
C ASN A 60 23.55 -5.00 -41.06
N PRO A 61 23.89 -3.98 -41.89
CA PRO A 61 22.99 -2.88 -42.23
C PRO A 61 22.78 -2.65 -43.74
N ASN A 62 22.03 -1.58 -44.02
CA ASN A 62 21.88 -0.84 -45.25
C ASN A 62 23.21 -0.35 -45.88
N SER A 63 23.40 -0.54 -47.19
CA SER A 63 24.07 0.44 -48.08
C SER A 63 23.96 0.03 -49.56
N GLN A 64 23.65 1.04 -50.39
CA GLN A 64 23.48 1.04 -51.84
C GLN A 64 24.68 0.50 -52.64
N PRO A 65 24.48 0.22 -53.95
CA PRO A 65 25.52 0.50 -54.94
C PRO A 65 25.09 1.50 -56.03
N GLN A 66 26.09 2.28 -56.42
CA GLN A 66 26.10 3.28 -57.47
C GLN A 66 26.21 2.66 -58.88
N SER A 67 25.82 3.50 -59.84
CA SER A 67 25.82 3.36 -61.29
C SER A 67 27.18 3.14 -61.95
N ALA A 68 27.23 2.34 -63.03
CA ALA A 68 27.95 2.66 -64.28
C ALA A 68 27.67 1.63 -65.40
N ARG A 69 27.15 2.14 -66.54
CA ARG A 69 27.32 1.82 -68.00
C ARG A 69 27.69 0.37 -68.41
N ASP A 70 27.13 -0.25 -69.46
CA ASP A 70 26.89 0.26 -70.82
C ASP A 70 26.00 -0.72 -71.66
N ASN A 71 25.16 -0.17 -72.55
CA ASN A 71 24.72 -0.63 -73.90
C ASN A 71 24.16 -2.08 -74.11
N VAL A 72 22.99 -2.35 -74.73
CA VAL A 72 22.61 -2.20 -76.17
C VAL A 72 21.13 -2.62 -76.39
N GLN A 73 20.38 -1.83 -77.19
CA GLN A 73 19.27 -2.16 -78.13
C GLN A 73 18.09 -3.08 -77.69
N THR A 74 16.78 -2.86 -77.97
CA THR A 74 16.09 -2.36 -79.17
C THR A 74 14.59 -2.25 -78.86
N GLY A 75 13.88 -1.31 -79.48
CA GLY A 75 12.48 -1.52 -79.87
C GLY A 75 11.41 -0.78 -79.08
N ASN A 76 11.15 0.47 -79.47
CA ASN A 76 9.78 1.01 -79.44
C ASN A 76 9.08 0.55 -80.73
N PRO A 77 7.77 0.26 -80.71
CA PRO A 77 6.85 1.38 -80.85
C PRO A 77 5.51 1.24 -80.11
N ALA A 78 4.82 2.38 -80.11
CA ALA A 78 3.36 2.54 -80.12
C ALA A 78 2.75 3.11 -78.84
N ALA A 79 2.56 4.43 -78.90
CA ALA A 79 1.57 5.17 -78.15
C ALA A 79 0.16 4.58 -78.34
N LEU A 80 -0.64 4.57 -77.26
CA LEU A 80 -2.07 4.91 -77.16
C LEU A 80 -2.49 4.79 -75.67
N PRO A 81 -3.59 5.43 -75.23
CA PRO A 81 -3.51 6.53 -74.28
C PRO A 81 -3.90 6.18 -72.83
N GLN A 82 -3.45 7.05 -71.93
CA GLN A 82 -3.97 7.29 -70.58
C GLN A 82 -5.50 7.23 -70.53
N ARG A 83 -6.12 6.15 -70.02
CA ARG A 83 -7.49 6.19 -69.47
C ARG A 83 -7.95 4.95 -68.68
N PHE A 84 -7.23 4.45 -67.67
CA PHE A 84 -7.86 3.54 -66.70
C PHE A 84 -7.03 3.28 -65.42
N VAL A 85 -6.86 4.27 -64.52
CA VAL A 85 -6.73 4.05 -63.04
C VAL A 85 -6.59 5.42 -62.36
N GLU A 86 -7.67 6.18 -62.33
CA GLU A 86 -7.79 7.35 -61.45
C GLU A 86 -9.14 7.27 -60.71
N ALA A 87 -9.47 6.04 -60.30
CA ALA A 87 -10.62 5.73 -59.45
C ALA A 87 -10.20 4.94 -58.20
N THR A 88 -8.97 4.45 -58.13
CA THR A 88 -8.47 3.59 -57.03
C THR A 88 -7.82 4.38 -55.89
N ASP A 89 -7.28 5.57 -56.15
CA ASP A 89 -6.56 6.35 -55.14
C ASP A 89 -7.51 7.04 -54.15
N GLU A 90 -8.67 7.50 -54.62
CA GLU A 90 -9.72 8.09 -53.76
C GLU A 90 -10.44 7.03 -52.92
N GLU A 91 -10.59 5.82 -53.45
CA GLU A 91 -11.24 4.70 -52.76
C GLU A 91 -10.30 4.06 -51.72
N GLY A 92 -8.99 3.98 -52.01
CA GLY A 92 -7.95 3.61 -51.05
C GLY A 92 -7.81 4.63 -49.91
N LYS A 93 -7.85 5.94 -50.21
CA LYS A 93 -7.84 7.00 -49.19
C LYS A 93 -9.07 6.97 -48.29
N ARG A 94 -10.28 6.71 -48.83
CA ARG A 94 -11.50 6.58 -48.03
C ARG A 94 -11.47 5.38 -47.09
N ARG A 95 -10.97 4.22 -47.54
CA ARG A 95 -10.79 3.04 -46.68
C ARG A 95 -9.78 3.30 -45.57
N GLN A 96 -8.63 3.92 -45.88
CA GLN A 96 -7.65 4.31 -44.86
C GLN A 96 -8.21 5.32 -43.84
N GLN A 97 -9.00 6.31 -44.26
CA GLN A 97 -9.64 7.25 -43.33
C GLN A 97 -10.70 6.57 -42.45
N GLN A 98 -11.48 5.64 -42.99
CA GLN A 98 -12.44 4.85 -42.20
C GLN A 98 -11.75 3.94 -41.18
N GLU A 99 -10.70 3.23 -41.58
CA GLU A 99 -9.91 2.38 -40.68
C GLU A 99 -9.26 3.21 -39.57
N SER A 100 -8.68 4.37 -39.91
CA SER A 100 -8.09 5.28 -38.93
C SER A 100 -9.14 5.82 -37.94
N GLY A 101 -10.33 6.19 -38.41
CA GLY A 101 -11.42 6.65 -37.55
C GLY A 101 -11.91 5.56 -36.59
N GLN A 102 -12.04 4.31 -37.06
CA GLN A 102 -12.40 3.18 -36.20
C GLN A 102 -11.32 2.89 -35.15
N GLN A 103 -10.05 2.98 -35.53
CA GLN A 103 -8.93 2.77 -34.61
C GLN A 103 -8.89 3.84 -33.51
N GLU A 104 -9.15 5.10 -33.87
CA GLU A 104 -9.21 6.21 -32.92
C GLU A 104 -10.40 6.06 -31.96
N GLN A 105 -11.55 5.63 -32.47
CA GLN A 105 -12.74 5.39 -31.65
C GLN A 105 -12.52 4.26 -30.63
N GLN A 106 -11.84 3.17 -31.02
CA GLN A 106 -11.44 2.12 -30.08
C GLN A 106 -10.46 2.61 -29.01
N LYS A 107 -9.52 3.49 -29.36
CA LYS A 107 -8.61 4.08 -28.37
C LYS A 107 -9.36 4.93 -27.35
N GLN A 108 -10.29 5.76 -27.80
CA GLN A 108 -11.11 6.59 -26.92
C GLN A 108 -11.98 5.73 -26.00
N GLN A 109 -12.58 4.64 -26.51
CA GLN A 109 -13.36 3.70 -25.69
C GLN A 109 -12.51 3.05 -24.59
N ARG A 110 -11.32 2.55 -24.95
CA ARG A 110 -10.39 1.98 -23.95
C ARG A 110 -9.97 3.02 -22.90
N GLN A 111 -9.76 4.27 -23.31
CA GLN A 111 -9.42 5.34 -22.38
C GLN A 111 -10.58 5.64 -21.40
N VAL A 112 -11.81 5.66 -21.89
CA VAL A 112 -13.00 5.81 -21.04
C VAL A 112 -13.15 4.64 -20.07
N GLU A 113 -12.90 3.41 -20.52
CA GLU A 113 -12.98 2.21 -19.68
C GLU A 113 -11.99 2.27 -18.50
N VAL A 114 -10.74 2.68 -18.76
CA VAL A 114 -9.73 2.89 -17.70
C VAL A 114 -10.17 3.99 -16.71
N LEU A 115 -10.72 5.09 -17.21
CA LEU A 115 -11.20 6.17 -16.34
C LEU A 115 -12.38 5.74 -15.47
N VAL A 116 -13.28 4.91 -16.01
CA VAL A 116 -14.41 4.32 -15.25
C VAL A 116 -13.89 3.40 -14.15
N GLU A 117 -12.89 2.57 -14.44
CA GLU A 117 -12.30 1.65 -13.47
C GLU A 117 -11.67 2.43 -12.31
N TRP A 118 -10.81 3.40 -12.59
CA TRP A 118 -10.22 4.26 -11.56
C TRP A 118 -11.25 5.03 -10.74
N ASP A 119 -12.28 5.56 -11.39
CA ASP A 119 -13.35 6.29 -10.72
C ASP A 119 -14.10 5.42 -9.70
N LEU A 120 -14.37 4.16 -10.05
CA LEU A 120 -14.97 3.20 -9.14
C LEU A 120 -14.04 2.85 -7.96
N GLU A 121 -12.76 2.65 -8.24
CA GLU A 121 -11.75 2.36 -7.22
C GLU A 121 -11.59 3.50 -6.23
N VAL A 122 -11.43 4.74 -6.72
CA VAL A 122 -11.31 5.95 -5.90
C VAL A 122 -12.55 6.11 -5.02
N ARG A 123 -13.75 6.00 -5.59
CA ARG A 123 -14.97 6.13 -4.79
C ARG A 123 -15.09 5.06 -3.72
N LYS A 124 -14.75 3.81 -4.05
CA LYS A 124 -14.75 2.71 -3.07
C LYS A 124 -13.70 2.94 -1.97
N HIS A 125 -12.54 3.47 -2.33
CA HIS A 125 -11.47 3.82 -1.41
C HIS A 125 -11.95 4.87 -0.40
N GLU A 126 -12.45 6.01 -0.89
CA GLU A 126 -12.96 7.07 -0.02
C GLU A 126 -14.17 6.63 0.81
N GLN A 127 -15.07 5.84 0.22
CA GLN A 127 -16.22 5.31 0.93
C GLN A 127 -15.79 4.40 2.09
N ALA A 128 -14.72 3.62 1.93
CA ALA A 128 -14.21 2.76 3.00
C ALA A 128 -13.69 3.60 4.18
N HIS A 129 -12.95 4.68 3.90
CA HIS A 129 -12.53 5.62 4.93
C HIS A 129 -13.71 6.24 5.68
N GLN A 130 -14.70 6.78 4.95
CA GLN A 130 -15.87 7.39 5.55
C GLN A 130 -16.67 6.41 6.40
N ALA A 131 -16.94 5.21 5.87
CA ALA A 131 -17.74 4.20 6.55
C ALA A 131 -17.09 3.72 7.86
N ALA A 132 -15.78 3.53 7.86
CA ALA A 132 -15.04 3.12 9.05
C ALA A 132 -14.81 4.27 10.05
N GLY A 133 -14.69 5.50 9.57
CA GLY A 133 -14.50 6.68 10.42
C GLY A 133 -15.76 7.21 11.07
N GLY A 134 -16.95 6.96 10.51
CA GLY A 134 -18.22 7.37 11.09
C GLY A 134 -18.26 8.87 11.38
N GLU A 135 -18.59 9.26 12.61
CA GLU A 135 -18.65 10.67 13.04
C GLU A 135 -17.28 11.38 13.07
N HIS A 136 -16.18 10.64 13.07
CA HIS A 136 -14.82 11.18 13.08
C HIS A 136 -14.21 11.31 11.67
N ALA A 137 -14.95 10.91 10.64
CA ALA A 137 -14.59 11.13 9.24
C ALA A 137 -15.55 12.15 8.60
N GLY A 138 -14.97 13.04 7.79
CA GLY A 138 -15.69 13.99 6.95
C GLY A 138 -16.35 13.34 5.75
N SER A 139 -17.00 14.15 4.94
CA SER A 139 -17.50 13.70 3.63
C SER A 139 -16.34 13.54 2.65
N PRO A 140 -16.36 12.52 1.77
CA PRO A 140 -15.40 12.37 0.69
C PRO A 140 -15.33 13.60 -0.20
N THR A 141 -14.10 13.98 -0.54
CA THR A 141 -13.80 14.96 -1.58
C THR A 141 -13.08 14.27 -2.72
N TYR A 142 -13.35 14.69 -3.95
CA TYR A 142 -12.83 14.04 -5.15
C TYR A 142 -12.16 15.05 -6.08
N GLU A 143 -11.07 14.60 -6.68
CA GLU A 143 -10.43 15.23 -7.83
C GLU A 143 -10.90 14.55 -9.11
N TYR A 144 -11.09 15.33 -10.18
CA TYR A 144 -11.70 14.82 -11.41
C TYR A 144 -10.81 15.02 -12.64
N ALA A 145 -10.78 14.00 -13.49
CA ALA A 145 -10.28 14.05 -14.85
C ALA A 145 -11.43 14.02 -15.87
N TYR A 146 -11.22 14.65 -17.02
CA TYR A 146 -12.19 14.64 -18.12
C TYR A 146 -11.85 13.53 -19.12
N GLY A 147 -12.85 12.72 -19.47
CA GLY A 147 -12.74 11.71 -20.52
C GLY A 147 -12.92 12.31 -21.93
N PRO A 148 -12.52 11.58 -22.99
CA PRO A 148 -12.79 11.97 -24.37
C PRO A 148 -14.28 12.00 -24.72
N ASP A 149 -15.14 11.43 -23.85
CA ASP A 149 -16.60 11.50 -23.93
C ASP A 149 -17.19 12.76 -23.26
N GLY A 150 -16.36 13.64 -22.71
CA GLY A 150 -16.75 14.89 -22.05
C GLY A 150 -17.27 14.72 -20.61
N LYS A 151 -17.24 13.51 -20.05
CA LYS A 151 -17.66 13.24 -18.67
C LYS A 151 -16.48 13.40 -17.71
N ARG A 152 -16.81 13.60 -16.42
CA ARG A 152 -15.85 13.67 -15.33
C ARG A 152 -15.78 12.34 -14.59
N TYR A 153 -14.56 11.91 -14.32
CA TYR A 153 -14.21 10.67 -13.62
C TYR A 153 -13.30 11.02 -12.45
N ALA A 154 -13.52 10.44 -11.27
CA ALA A 154 -12.67 10.68 -10.12
C ALA A 154 -11.29 10.05 -10.37
N SER A 155 -10.26 10.88 -10.36
CA SER A 155 -8.87 10.45 -10.50
C SER A 155 -8.15 10.35 -9.16
N GLY A 156 -8.75 10.93 -8.11
CA GLY A 156 -8.26 10.91 -6.74
C GLY A 156 -9.35 11.36 -5.77
N GLY A 157 -9.12 11.14 -4.49
CA GLY A 157 -10.01 11.58 -3.44
C GLY A 157 -9.32 11.61 -2.09
N GLU A 158 -9.98 12.23 -1.13
CA GLU A 158 -9.57 12.17 0.26
C GLU A 158 -10.79 12.27 1.19
N VAL A 159 -10.65 11.70 2.39
CA VAL A 159 -11.57 11.86 3.51
C VAL A 159 -10.82 12.50 4.67
N ALA A 160 -11.26 13.68 5.10
CA ALA A 160 -10.70 14.32 6.28
C ALA A 160 -11.05 13.51 7.54
N ILE A 161 -10.03 13.08 8.30
CA ILE A 161 -10.22 12.33 9.56
C ILE A 161 -9.78 13.20 10.74
N ASP A 162 -10.65 13.34 11.75
CA ASP A 162 -10.37 14.14 12.94
C ASP A 162 -9.49 13.38 13.95
N ILE A 163 -8.23 13.80 14.05
CA ILE A 163 -7.24 13.23 14.96
C ILE A 163 -7.14 14.02 16.28
N GLY A 164 -8.10 14.91 16.57
CA GLY A 164 -8.13 15.71 17.80
C GLY A 164 -8.41 14.85 19.03
N VAL A 165 -7.70 15.13 20.13
CA VAL A 165 -7.98 14.51 21.44
C VAL A 165 -9.21 15.14 22.10
N ILE A 166 -9.90 14.39 22.94
CA ILE A 166 -11.02 14.88 23.74
C ILE A 166 -10.47 15.27 25.11
N HIS A 167 -10.36 16.57 25.36
CA HIS A 167 -9.78 17.07 26.60
C HIS A 167 -10.64 16.71 27.81
N GLY A 168 -9.98 16.24 28.88
CA GLY A 168 -10.65 15.85 30.13
C GLY A 168 -11.28 14.46 30.12
N ASP A 169 -11.28 13.77 28.98
CA ASP A 169 -11.78 12.40 28.86
C ASP A 169 -10.81 11.50 28.07
N PRO A 170 -9.84 10.86 28.76
CA PRO A 170 -8.90 9.95 28.12
C PRO A 170 -9.58 8.64 27.66
N ALA A 171 -10.73 8.26 28.21
CA ALA A 171 -11.48 7.08 27.75
C ALA A 171 -12.13 7.35 26.39
N ALA A 172 -12.79 8.51 26.24
CA ALA A 172 -13.35 8.93 24.96
C ALA A 172 -12.25 9.16 23.91
N THR A 173 -11.11 9.73 24.31
CA THR A 173 -9.95 9.88 23.42
C THR A 173 -9.43 8.53 22.93
N LEU A 174 -9.34 7.53 23.83
CA LEU A 174 -8.91 6.18 23.46
C LEU A 174 -9.85 5.55 22.41
N ALA A 175 -11.17 5.61 22.65
CA ALA A 175 -12.15 5.09 21.71
C ALA A 175 -12.10 5.81 20.36
N LYS A 176 -12.06 7.15 20.38
CA LYS A 176 -11.93 7.97 19.17
C LYS A 176 -10.69 7.63 18.36
N MET A 177 -9.53 7.52 19.00
CA MET A 177 -8.27 7.20 18.30
C MET A 177 -8.26 5.79 17.72
N GLN A 178 -8.92 4.82 18.37
CA GLN A 178 -9.08 3.48 17.81
C GLN A 178 -9.92 3.50 16.52
N GLN A 179 -11.03 4.24 16.53
CA GLN A 179 -11.88 4.41 15.35
C GLN A 179 -11.16 5.17 14.23
N VAL A 180 -10.45 6.25 14.54
CA VAL A 180 -9.61 7.00 13.60
C VAL A 180 -8.54 6.11 12.96
N ARG A 181 -7.86 5.27 13.76
CA ARG A 181 -6.89 4.32 13.22
C ARG A 181 -7.56 3.31 12.29
N ALA A 182 -8.70 2.75 12.69
CA ALA A 182 -9.44 1.80 11.87
C ALA A 182 -9.89 2.42 10.55
N ALA A 183 -10.35 3.68 10.58
CA ALA A 183 -10.74 4.44 9.41
C ALA A 183 -9.58 4.64 8.42
N ALA A 184 -8.42 5.07 8.93
CA ALA A 184 -7.23 5.27 8.11
C ALA A 184 -6.69 3.96 7.50
N LEU A 185 -6.94 2.81 8.13
CA LEU A 185 -6.52 1.50 7.63
C LEU A 185 -7.65 0.73 6.92
N ALA A 186 -8.79 1.38 6.63
CA ALA A 186 -9.98 0.71 6.12
C ALA A 186 -9.87 0.25 4.65
N PRO A 187 -9.30 1.01 3.71
CA PRO A 187 -9.07 0.53 2.36
C PRO A 187 -8.05 -0.61 2.32
N VAL A 188 -8.17 -1.47 1.30
CA VAL A 188 -7.26 -2.61 1.09
C VAL A 188 -5.81 -2.14 0.88
N GLU A 189 -5.65 -1.01 0.19
CA GLU A 189 -4.36 -0.38 -0.07
C GLU A 189 -4.40 1.06 0.45
N PRO A 190 -4.09 1.30 1.74
CA PRO A 190 -4.10 2.64 2.30
C PRO A 190 -2.94 3.48 1.73
N SER A 191 -3.17 4.78 1.54
CA SER A 191 -2.13 5.69 1.06
C SER A 191 -1.08 5.97 2.15
N SER A 192 0.06 6.55 1.75
CA SER A 192 1.08 6.99 2.70
C SER A 192 0.57 8.02 3.73
N GLN A 193 -0.41 8.84 3.33
CA GLN A 193 -1.07 9.82 4.20
C GLN A 193 -1.92 9.12 5.25
N ASP A 194 -2.72 8.12 4.84
CA ASP A 194 -3.55 7.36 5.78
C ASP A 194 -2.71 6.59 6.79
N LEU A 195 -1.61 5.99 6.34
CA LEU A 195 -0.63 5.36 7.23
C LEU A 195 -0.03 6.35 8.23
N SER A 196 0.13 7.63 7.85
CA SER A 196 0.59 8.69 8.77
C SER A 196 -0.47 9.03 9.81
N VAL A 197 -1.74 9.12 9.40
CA VAL A 197 -2.89 9.32 10.29
C VAL A 197 -3.01 8.15 11.28
N ALA A 198 -2.93 6.91 10.80
CA ALA A 198 -2.97 5.70 11.63
C ALA A 198 -1.85 5.66 12.68
N ARG A 199 -0.62 6.04 12.29
CA ARG A 199 0.51 6.16 13.23
C ARG A 199 0.26 7.24 14.28
N SER A 200 -0.22 8.40 13.86
CA SER A 200 -0.54 9.51 14.76
C SER A 200 -1.62 9.14 15.77
N ALA A 201 -2.66 8.45 15.32
CA ALA A 201 -3.73 7.93 16.16
C ALA A 201 -3.20 6.89 17.17
N THR A 202 -2.31 5.99 16.73
CA THR A 202 -1.68 4.99 17.60
C THR A 202 -0.88 5.62 18.73
N VAL A 203 -0.12 6.69 18.45
CA VAL A 203 0.63 7.44 19.48
C VAL A 203 -0.31 8.06 20.51
N LYS A 204 -1.38 8.73 20.05
CA LYS A 204 -2.38 9.36 20.94
C LYS A 204 -3.16 8.33 21.74
N GLU A 205 -3.47 7.17 21.17
CA GLU A 205 -4.08 6.05 21.87
C GLU A 205 -3.17 5.52 22.99
N ALA A 206 -1.86 5.38 22.76
CA ALA A 206 -0.92 4.98 23.80
C ALA A 206 -0.84 6.02 24.93
N GLN A 207 -0.87 7.31 24.59
CA GLN A 207 -0.93 8.39 25.58
C GLN A 207 -2.23 8.35 26.40
N ALA A 208 -3.38 8.22 25.75
CA ALA A 208 -4.68 8.13 26.42
C ALA A 208 -4.76 6.92 27.36
N ARG A 209 -4.21 5.77 26.98
CA ARG A 209 -4.10 4.60 27.87
C ARG A 209 -3.24 4.89 29.10
N LYS A 210 -2.11 5.57 28.93
CA LYS A 210 -1.25 5.98 30.06
C LYS A 210 -1.99 6.94 31.00
N GLU A 211 -2.73 7.89 30.44
CA GLU A 211 -3.55 8.83 31.22
C GLU A 211 -4.67 8.12 31.99
N LEU A 212 -5.33 7.11 31.39
CA LEU A 212 -6.31 6.28 32.09
C LEU A 212 -5.70 5.54 33.28
N MET A 213 -4.52 4.94 33.11
CA MET A 213 -3.82 4.23 34.20
C MET A 213 -3.39 5.19 35.32
N ALA A 214 -3.06 6.44 35.00
CA ALA A 214 -2.70 7.46 35.98
C ALA A 214 -3.92 8.13 36.64
N ALA A 215 -5.06 8.15 35.94
CA ALA A 215 -6.33 8.71 36.41
C ALA A 215 -7.13 7.71 37.24
N GLU A 216 -6.89 6.40 37.11
CA GLU A 216 -7.34 5.45 38.12
C GLU A 216 -6.61 5.78 39.43
N PRO A 217 -7.32 6.22 40.49
CA PRO A 217 -6.67 6.47 41.76
C PRO A 217 -6.18 5.12 42.28
N GLU A 218 -4.85 4.97 42.30
CA GLU A 218 -4.08 4.08 43.18
C GLU A 218 -4.71 4.11 44.59
N GLY A 219 -5.73 3.29 44.86
CA GLY A 219 -6.38 3.24 46.17
C GLY A 219 -7.80 2.70 46.24
N GLN A 220 -8.69 2.98 45.28
CA GLN A 220 -10.14 2.84 45.58
C GLN A 220 -10.84 1.59 45.03
N SER A 221 -10.29 0.86 44.06
CA SER A 221 -11.01 -0.22 43.37
C SER A 221 -10.36 -1.61 43.42
N THR A 222 -9.12 -1.75 43.90
CA THR A 222 -8.50 -3.08 44.07
C THR A 222 -8.73 -3.62 45.50
N PRO A 223 -9.00 -4.93 45.69
CA PRO A 223 -9.13 -5.52 47.03
C PRO A 223 -7.91 -5.27 47.92
N LEU A 224 -6.72 -5.18 47.31
CA LEU A 224 -5.47 -4.82 47.99
C LEU A 224 -5.41 -3.32 48.35
N GLY A 225 -5.90 -2.42 47.49
CA GLY A 225 -6.02 -0.99 47.79
C GLY A 225 -6.94 -0.74 48.97
N LEU A 226 -8.11 -1.38 48.99
CA LEU A 226 -9.06 -1.32 50.11
C LEU A 226 -8.46 -1.88 51.41
N TYR A 227 -7.66 -2.95 51.32
CA TYR A 227 -6.95 -3.50 52.47
C TYR A 227 -5.87 -2.55 53.01
N ILE A 228 -5.11 -1.93 52.10
CA ILE A 228 -4.04 -0.96 52.43
C ILE A 228 -4.64 0.32 53.05
N ASP A 229 -5.76 0.81 52.55
CA ASP A 229 -6.44 1.97 53.14
C ASP A 229 -7.00 1.64 54.53
N LYS A 230 -7.62 0.47 54.69
CA LYS A 230 -8.17 0.05 55.98
C LYS A 230 -7.09 -0.13 57.05
N ARG A 231 -5.92 -0.71 56.72
CA ARG A 231 -4.79 -0.80 57.66
C ARG A 231 -4.27 0.60 58.04
N ASN A 232 -4.19 1.53 57.08
CA ASN A 232 -3.64 2.86 57.31
C ASN A 232 -4.57 3.67 58.23
N GLN A 233 -5.90 3.54 58.05
CA GLN A 233 -6.90 4.14 58.92
C GLN A 233 -6.81 3.61 60.36
N VAL A 234 -6.62 2.30 60.55
CA VAL A 234 -6.47 1.70 61.90
C VAL A 234 -5.21 2.23 62.59
N ILE A 235 -4.08 2.31 61.88
CA ILE A 235 -2.83 2.86 62.41
C ILE A 235 -2.99 4.32 62.81
N ALA A 236 -3.63 5.14 61.96
CA ALA A 236 -3.88 6.55 62.24
C ALA A 236 -4.75 6.74 63.49
N HIS A 237 -5.80 5.94 63.65
CA HIS A 237 -6.67 6.00 64.83
C HIS A 237 -5.90 5.62 66.11
N HIS A 238 -5.03 4.62 66.06
CA HIS A 238 -4.17 4.24 67.19
C HIS A 238 -3.24 5.40 67.62
N TYR A 239 -2.63 6.09 66.65
CA TYR A 239 -1.78 7.25 66.93
C TYR A 239 -2.55 8.44 67.54
N GLN A 240 -3.78 8.69 67.08
CA GLN A 240 -4.62 9.75 67.63
C GLN A 240 -5.05 9.47 69.08
N GLN A 241 -5.29 8.20 69.43
CA GLN A 241 -5.63 7.81 70.79
C GLN A 241 -4.41 7.91 71.72
N ALA A 242 -3.23 7.53 71.23
CA ALA A 242 -1.99 7.59 72.00
C ALA A 242 -1.44 9.01 72.22
N SER A 243 -1.84 9.98 71.39
CA SER A 243 -1.36 11.37 71.47
C SER A 243 -2.32 12.32 72.23
N ARG A 244 -3.40 11.81 72.85
CA ARG A 244 -4.23 12.62 73.73
C ARG A 244 -3.46 12.98 75.02
N PRO A 245 -3.15 14.26 75.28
CA PRO A 245 -2.49 14.65 76.52
C PRO A 245 -3.45 14.37 77.70
N ALA A 246 -2.92 13.77 78.77
CA ALA A 246 -3.68 13.51 79.99
C ALA A 246 -4.31 14.82 80.51
N PRO A 247 -5.59 14.82 80.92
CA PRO A 247 -6.22 16.01 81.48
C PRO A 247 -5.42 16.43 82.71
N ARG A 248 -4.94 17.68 82.71
CA ARG A 248 -4.26 18.26 83.87
C ARG A 248 -5.25 18.29 85.03
N GLN A 249 -5.07 17.39 85.99
CA GLN A 249 -5.79 17.44 87.25
C GLN A 249 -5.37 18.72 87.98
N SER A 250 -6.24 19.72 87.98
CA SER A 250 -6.12 20.90 88.83
C SER A 250 -6.37 20.46 90.27
N PHE A 251 -5.29 20.21 91.02
CA PHE A 251 -5.39 20.06 92.47
C PHE A 251 -5.69 21.44 93.07
N GLY A 252 -6.95 21.65 93.46
CA GLY A 252 -7.33 22.76 94.32
C GLY A 252 -6.72 22.56 95.71
N LEU A 253 -5.86 23.50 96.10
CA LEU A 253 -5.42 23.67 97.49
C LEU A 253 -6.53 24.40 98.23
N ASP A 254 -7.43 23.66 98.87
CA ASP A 254 -8.30 24.19 99.90
C ASP A 254 -7.60 24.03 101.26
N ILE A 255 -7.25 25.21 101.81
CA ILE A 255 -7.03 25.60 103.22
C ILE A 255 -5.77 25.08 103.92
#